data_AF-A0AA39ITN4-F1
#
_entry.id   AF-A0AA39ITN4-F1
#
_cell.length_a   1.000
_cell.length_b   1.000
_cell.length_c   1.000
_cell.angle_alpha   90.00
_cell.angle_beta   90.00
_cell.angle_gamma   90.00
#
_symmetry.space_group_name_H-M   'P 1'
#
loop_
_entity.id
_entity.type
_entity.pdbx_description
1 polymer ?
#
loop_
_entity_poly.entity_id
_entity_poly.type
_entity_poly.pdbx_seq_one_letter_code
_entity_poly.pdbx_strand_id
1 'polypeptide(L)'
;MTSAHVTISVDALQCPICLGIFKATPLMLQCGHSFCYSCIKKITIAEKRLKGIYTGFACPICRNVNQENVQLAKNYALSRVLDSAQKELNYLRKESKWDQRKIIDCLTGMVVFIVFCLLLDSALLGFLWMNLK
;
A
#
# COMPACT_ATOMS: atom_id res chain seq x y z
N MET A 1 -9.03 -22.76 16.10
CA MET A 1 -9.78 -21.51 15.83
C MET A 1 -9.85 -21.37 14.32
N THR A 2 -11.04 -21.48 13.73
CA THR A 2 -11.25 -21.48 12.27
C THR A 2 -10.91 -20.09 11.71
N SER A 3 -9.91 -20.00 10.85
CA SER A 3 -9.60 -18.78 10.09
C SER A 3 -10.68 -18.60 9.02
N ALA A 4 -11.58 -17.64 9.23
CA ALA A 4 -12.53 -17.23 8.20
C ALA A 4 -11.80 -16.29 7.23
N HIS A 5 -11.72 -16.66 5.96
CA HIS A 5 -11.14 -15.80 4.93
C HIS A 5 -12.21 -14.83 4.41
N VAL A 6 -12.01 -13.53 4.65
CA VAL A 6 -12.90 -12.46 4.21
C VAL A 6 -12.22 -11.67 3.10
N THR A 7 -12.84 -11.57 1.94
CA THR A 7 -12.38 -10.73 0.82
C THR A 7 -13.08 -9.38 0.86
N ILE A 8 -12.31 -8.30 0.87
CA ILE A 8 -12.82 -6.92 0.87
C ILE A 8 -12.47 -6.28 -0.48
N SER A 9 -13.44 -5.64 -1.13
CA SER A 9 -13.18 -4.90 -2.37
C SER A 9 -12.35 -3.64 -2.10
N VAL A 10 -11.45 -3.30 -3.02
CA VAL A 10 -10.60 -2.11 -2.87
C VAL A 10 -11.45 -0.83 -2.86
N ASP A 11 -12.57 -0.82 -3.57
CA ASP A 11 -13.48 0.33 -3.64
C ASP A 11 -14.13 0.63 -2.28
N ALA A 12 -14.36 -0.40 -1.43
CA ALA A 12 -14.84 -0.21 -0.06
C ALA A 12 -13.81 0.49 0.85
N LEU A 13 -12.54 0.57 0.43
CA LEU A 13 -11.45 1.21 1.14
C LEU A 13 -11.10 2.59 0.57
N GLN A 14 -11.88 3.08 -0.41
CA GLN A 14 -11.66 4.36 -1.05
C GLN A 14 -12.60 5.44 -0.53
N CYS A 15 -12.12 6.68 -0.60
CA CYS A 15 -12.96 7.83 -0.38
C CYS A 15 -13.89 8.03 -1.59
N PRO A 16 -15.22 8.13 -1.41
CA PRO A 16 -16.18 8.27 -2.50
C PRO A 16 -16.08 9.62 -3.25
N ILE A 17 -15.33 10.58 -2.73
CA ILE A 17 -15.14 11.90 -3.36
C ILE A 17 -13.89 11.93 -4.23
N CYS A 18 -12.73 11.51 -3.69
CA CYS A 18 -11.47 11.59 -4.42
C CYS A 18 -11.05 10.26 -5.06
N LEU A 19 -11.81 9.18 -4.82
CA LEU A 19 -11.55 7.81 -5.30
C LEU A 19 -10.17 7.27 -4.88
N GLY A 20 -9.52 7.93 -3.92
CA GLY A 20 -8.25 7.49 -3.36
C GLY A 20 -8.47 6.60 -2.15
N ILE A 21 -7.63 5.56 -2.02
CA ILE A 21 -7.55 4.73 -0.80
C ILE A 21 -7.28 5.64 0.40
N PHE A 22 -7.99 5.40 1.51
CA PHE A 22 -7.78 6.14 2.74
C PHE A 22 -6.35 5.95 3.27
N LYS A 23 -5.57 7.04 3.32
CA LYS A 23 -4.18 7.05 3.81
C LYS A 23 -4.07 7.31 5.31
N ALA A 24 -5.09 7.95 5.89
CA ALA A 24 -5.18 8.29 7.29
C ALA A 24 -6.58 7.93 7.78
N THR A 25 -6.79 7.94 9.10
CA THR A 25 -8.09 7.58 9.69
C THR A 25 -9.20 8.46 9.11
N PRO A 26 -10.18 7.87 8.39
CA PRO A 26 -11.24 8.65 7.77
C PRO A 26 -12.22 9.21 8.80
N LEU A 27 -12.83 10.33 8.45
CA LEU A 27 -13.88 10.96 9.25
C LEU A 27 -15.24 10.36 8.85
N MET A 28 -16.04 10.04 9.84
CA MET A 28 -17.38 9.47 9.70
C MET A 28 -18.42 10.55 10.04
N LEU A 29 -19.36 10.73 9.12
CA LEU A 29 -20.53 11.58 9.33
C LEU A 29 -21.55 10.87 10.24
N GLN A 30 -22.52 11.61 10.77
CA GLN A 30 -23.58 11.03 11.59
C GLN A 30 -24.43 10.00 10.83
N CYS A 31 -24.49 10.12 9.51
CA CYS A 31 -25.10 9.13 8.62
C CYS A 31 -24.28 7.85 8.40
N GLY A 32 -23.09 7.71 9.02
CA GLY A 32 -22.22 6.54 8.89
C GLY A 32 -21.26 6.56 7.69
N HIS A 33 -21.49 7.41 6.69
CA HIS A 33 -20.57 7.52 5.54
C HIS A 33 -19.23 8.14 5.94
N SER A 34 -18.15 7.52 5.45
CA SER A 34 -16.77 7.89 5.78
C SER A 34 -16.07 8.59 4.62
N PHE A 35 -15.28 9.62 4.92
CA PHE A 35 -14.59 10.45 3.94
C PHE A 35 -13.20 10.86 4.42
N CYS A 36 -12.35 11.23 3.46
CA CYS A 36 -11.00 11.69 3.75
C CYS A 36 -11.04 13.10 4.40
N TYR A 37 -10.12 13.39 5.32
CA TYR A 37 -10.06 14.69 6.01
C TYR A 37 -10.03 15.88 5.02
N SER A 38 -9.19 15.78 3.99
CA SER A 38 -9.07 16.85 2.99
C SER A 38 -10.36 17.02 2.17
N CYS A 39 -11.11 15.95 1.95
CA CYS A 39 -12.37 15.95 1.22
C CYS A 39 -13.46 16.66 2.03
N ILE A 40 -13.59 16.32 3.33
CA ILE A 40 -14.50 17.00 4.25
C ILE A 40 -14.16 18.48 4.36
N LYS A 41 -12.87 18.82 4.55
CA LYS A 41 -12.42 20.21 4.64
C LYS A 41 -12.79 21.02 3.38
N LYS A 42 -12.68 20.43 2.19
CA LYS A 42 -13.08 21.10 0.93
C LYS A 42 -14.58 21.37 0.89
N ILE A 43 -15.41 20.39 1.28
CA ILE A 43 -16.87 20.56 1.32
C ILE A 43 -17.27 21.66 2.30
N THR A 44 -16.72 21.63 3.52
CA THR A 44 -17.07 22.62 4.54
C THR A 44 -16.66 24.04 4.14
N ILE A 45 -15.49 24.21 3.49
CA ILE A 45 -15.07 25.51 2.95
C ILE A 45 -15.99 25.97 1.80
N ALA A 46 -16.39 25.07 0.91
CA ALA A 46 -17.28 25.40 -0.21
C ALA A 46 -18.67 25.84 0.26
N GLU A 47 -19.25 25.12 1.22
CA GLU A 47 -20.57 25.44 1.80
C GLU A 47 -20.56 26.79 2.54
N LYS A 48 -19.50 27.07 3.33
CA LYS A 48 -19.33 28.38 3.98
C LYS A 48 -19.31 29.54 2.99
N ARG A 49 -18.66 29.37 1.84
CA ARG A 49 -18.61 30.40 0.79
C ARG A 49 -19.95 30.63 0.12
N LEU A 50 -20.73 29.57 -0.10
CA LEU A 50 -21.98 29.63 -0.86
C LEU A 50 -23.17 30.13 -0.03
N LYS A 51 -23.26 29.75 1.25
CA LYS A 51 -24.46 29.99 2.06
C LYS A 51 -24.27 30.95 3.22
N GLY A 52 -23.08 31.55 3.35
CA GLY A 52 -22.77 32.53 4.40
C GLY A 52 -22.85 31.94 5.81
N ILE A 53 -24.05 31.97 6.41
CA ILE A 53 -24.36 31.66 7.82
C ILE A 53 -24.92 30.22 8.00
N TYR A 54 -25.07 29.43 6.93
CA TYR A 54 -25.60 28.07 7.08
C TYR A 54 -24.58 27.15 7.77
N THR A 55 -24.92 26.72 8.99
CA THR A 55 -24.04 26.02 9.94
C THR A 55 -23.95 24.51 9.68
N GLY A 56 -23.87 24.09 8.43
CA GLY A 56 -23.80 22.65 8.11
C GLY A 56 -23.59 22.31 6.64
N PHE A 57 -23.27 21.05 6.38
CA PHE A 57 -23.09 20.52 5.02
C PHE A 57 -23.84 19.19 4.84
N ALA A 58 -24.32 18.94 3.63
CA ALA A 58 -25.00 17.69 3.29
C ALA A 58 -23.99 16.59 2.94
N CYS A 59 -24.28 15.35 3.36
CA CYS A 59 -23.52 14.18 2.93
C CYS A 59 -23.61 14.03 1.40
N PRO A 60 -22.48 13.93 0.67
CA PRO A 60 -22.50 13.74 -0.78
C PRO A 60 -23.20 12.46 -1.26
N ILE A 61 -23.36 11.46 -0.38
CA ILE A 61 -23.97 10.17 -0.73
C ILE A 61 -25.47 10.18 -0.43
N CYS A 62 -25.85 10.46 0.81
CA CYS A 62 -27.23 10.30 1.28
C CYS A 62 -27.96 11.62 1.53
N ARG A 63 -27.30 12.77 1.33
CA ARG A 63 -27.85 14.12 1.53
C ARG A 63 -28.25 14.48 2.97
N ASN A 64 -28.01 13.61 3.95
CA ASN A 64 -28.21 13.93 5.37
C ASN A 64 -27.33 15.12 5.78
N VAL A 65 -27.94 16.10 6.45
CA VAL A 65 -27.26 17.33 6.89
C VAL A 65 -26.45 17.05 8.15
N ASN A 66 -25.18 17.45 8.14
CA ASN A 66 -24.29 17.40 9.30
C ASN A 66 -24.05 18.82 9.78
N GLN A 67 -24.23 19.05 11.08
CA GLN A 67 -24.03 20.35 11.71
C GLN A 67 -22.53 20.68 11.83
N GLU A 68 -22.18 21.95 11.64
CA GLU A 68 -20.81 22.48 11.60
C GLU A 68 -20.05 22.30 12.91
N ASN A 69 -20.75 22.40 14.05
CA ASN A 69 -20.15 22.33 15.38
C ASN A 69 -20.01 20.88 15.91
N VAL A 70 -20.35 19.88 15.10
CA VAL A 70 -20.17 18.49 15.49
C VAL A 70 -18.75 18.06 15.15
N GLN A 71 -17.99 17.68 16.17
CA GLN A 71 -16.75 16.96 15.93
C GLN A 71 -17.07 15.63 15.23
N LEU A 72 -16.66 15.51 13.97
CA LEU A 72 -16.86 14.29 13.20
C LEU A 72 -16.06 13.16 13.82
N ALA A 73 -16.72 12.03 14.04
CA ALA A 73 -16.09 10.85 14.62
C ALA A 73 -15.04 10.28 13.66
N LYS A 74 -14.00 9.66 14.20
CA LYS A 74 -13.01 8.92 13.43
C LYS A 74 -13.45 7.47 13.27
N ASN A 75 -13.36 6.92 12.07
CA ASN A 75 -13.67 5.50 11.83
C ASN A 75 -12.42 4.63 12.06
N TYR A 76 -12.15 4.31 13.33
CA TYR A 76 -11.01 3.48 13.71
C TYR A 76 -11.14 2.02 13.24
N ALA A 77 -12.36 1.50 13.06
CA ALA A 77 -12.56 0.15 12.54
C ALA A 77 -12.04 0.05 11.10
N LEU A 78 -12.39 1.03 10.26
CA LEU A 78 -11.87 1.11 8.88
C LEU A 78 -10.35 1.32 8.86
N SER A 79 -9.79 2.13 9.77
CA SER A 79 -8.33 2.25 9.92
C SER A 79 -7.65 0.92 10.20
N ARG A 80 -8.20 0.11 11.12
CA ARG A 80 -7.64 -1.20 11.45
C ARG A 80 -7.62 -2.15 10.25
N VAL A 81 -8.67 -2.12 9.43
CA VAL A 81 -8.74 -2.92 8.20
C VAL A 81 -7.68 -2.46 7.19
N LEU A 82 -7.55 -1.15 6.98
CA LEU A 82 -6.54 -0.56 6.10
C LEU A 82 -5.11 -0.92 6.55
N ASP A 83 -4.83 -0.81 7.85
CA ASP A 83 -3.53 -1.14 8.43
C ASP A 83 -3.20 -2.63 8.26
N SER A 84 -4.19 -3.50 8.45
CA SER A 84 -4.02 -4.94 8.25
C SER A 84 -3.74 -5.26 6.78
N ALA A 85 -4.53 -4.71 5.86
CA ALA A 85 -4.33 -4.89 4.43
C ALA A 85 -2.96 -4.39 3.98
N GLN A 86 -2.52 -3.23 4.49
CA GLN A 86 -1.22 -2.65 4.16
C GLN A 86 -0.07 -3.51 4.69
N LYS A 87 -0.20 -4.11 5.87
CA LYS A 87 0.79 -5.05 6.43
C LYS A 87 0.93 -6.30 5.57
N GLU A 88 -0.19 -6.91 5.18
CA GLU A 88 -0.18 -8.09 4.29
C GLU A 88 0.49 -7.78 2.95
N LEU A 89 0.12 -6.66 2.32
CA LEU A 89 0.77 -6.22 1.08
C LEU A 89 2.27 -5.98 1.25
N ASN A 90 2.69 -5.41 2.38
CA ASN A 90 4.10 -5.17 2.68
C ASN A 90 4.85 -6.47 2.96
N TYR A 91 4.22 -7.46 3.60
CA TYR A 91 4.77 -8.79 3.81
C TYR A 91 5.00 -9.48 2.47
N LEU A 92 3.98 -9.56 1.61
CA LEU A 92 4.09 -10.16 0.26
C LEU A 92 5.14 -9.47 -0.61
N ARG A 93 5.22 -8.13 -0.55
CA ARG A 93 6.27 -7.35 -1.23
C ARG A 93 7.67 -7.68 -0.70
N LYS A 94 7.81 -7.89 0.60
CA LYS A 94 9.08 -8.25 1.23
C LYS A 94 9.48 -9.66 0.83
N GLU A 95 8.55 -10.60 0.84
CA GLU A 95 8.75 -12.00 0.43
C GLU A 95 9.24 -12.09 -1.02
N SER A 96 8.55 -11.46 -1.97
CA SER A 96 8.99 -11.43 -3.36
C SER A 96 10.38 -10.81 -3.53
N LYS A 97 10.71 -9.78 -2.74
CA LYS A 97 12.06 -9.18 -2.74
C LYS A 97 13.13 -10.11 -2.15
N TRP A 98 12.80 -10.93 -1.16
CA TRP A 98 13.72 -11.95 -0.65
C TRP A 98 13.95 -13.05 -1.67
N ASP A 99 12.90 -13.55 -2.32
CA ASP A 99 13.00 -14.54 -3.39
C ASP A 99 13.86 -14.05 -4.54
N GLN A 100 13.62 -12.81 -5.01
CA GLN A 100 14.45 -12.18 -6.05
C GLN A 100 15.92 -12.08 -5.65
N ARG A 101 16.22 -11.68 -4.40
CA ARG A 101 17.62 -11.64 -3.91
C ARG A 101 18.26 -13.01 -3.89
N LYS A 102 17.55 -14.03 -3.40
CA LYS A 102 18.06 -15.40 -3.36
C LYS A 102 18.40 -15.94 -4.76
N ILE A 103 17.57 -15.64 -5.75
CA ILE A 103 17.82 -15.97 -7.15
C ILE A 103 19.09 -15.28 -7.65
N ILE A 104 19.22 -13.96 -7.40
CA ILE A 104 20.41 -13.19 -7.80
C ILE A 104 21.68 -13.71 -7.12
N ASP A 105 21.64 -14.01 -5.82
CA ASP A 105 22.78 -14.53 -5.08
C ASP A 105 23.21 -15.91 -5.61
N CYS A 106 22.26 -16.75 -6.00
CA CYS A 106 22.54 -18.04 -6.61
C CYS A 106 23.16 -17.89 -8.02
N LEU A 107 22.60 -17.02 -8.86
CA LEU A 107 23.12 -16.75 -10.21
C LEU A 107 24.52 -16.14 -10.18
N THR A 108 24.78 -15.19 -9.29
CA THR A 108 26.11 -14.59 -9.15
C THR A 108 27.12 -15.64 -8.66
N GLY A 109 26.76 -16.50 -7.71
CA GLY A 109 27.60 -17.63 -7.28
C GLY A 109 27.93 -18.60 -8.41
N MET A 110 26.94 -18.99 -9.23
CA MET A 110 27.17 -19.86 -10.39
C MET A 110 28.10 -19.23 -11.42
N VAL A 111 27.93 -17.94 -11.73
CA VAL A 111 28.81 -17.23 -12.68
C VAL A 111 30.24 -17.17 -12.17
N VAL A 112 30.44 -16.86 -10.89
CA VAL A 112 31.78 -16.85 -10.27
C VAL A 112 32.42 -18.23 -10.34
N PHE A 113 31.64 -19.29 -10.07
CA PHE A 113 32.11 -20.67 -10.18
C PHE A 113 32.54 -21.03 -11.61
N ILE A 114 31.73 -20.69 -12.62
CA ILE A 114 32.04 -20.93 -14.04
C ILE A 114 33.33 -20.20 -14.45
N VAL A 115 33.47 -18.93 -14.11
CA VAL A 115 34.67 -18.14 -14.43
C VAL A 115 35.90 -18.74 -13.78
N PHE A 116 35.80 -19.18 -12.53
CA PHE A 116 36.89 -19.84 -11.82
C PHE A 116 37.32 -21.15 -12.51
N CYS A 117 36.37 -22.00 -12.93
CA CYS A 117 36.67 -23.22 -13.69
C CYS A 117 37.40 -22.92 -15.01
N LEU A 118 36.90 -21.95 -15.79
CA LEU A 118 37.52 -21.57 -17.07
C LEU A 118 38.96 -21.04 -16.90
N LEU A 119 39.23 -20.30 -15.82
CA LEU A 119 40.58 -19.82 -15.51
C LEU A 119 41.53 -20.96 -15.10
N LEU A 120 41.03 -21.96 -14.37
CA LEU A 120 41.81 -23.15 -14.02
C LEU A 120 42.12 -24.02 -15.24
N ASP A 121 41.16 -24.19 -16.15
CA ASP A 121 41.37 -24.94 -17.41
C ASP A 121 42.44 -24.24 -18.29
N SER A 122 42.42 -22.91 -18.32
CA SER A 122 43.45 -22.09 -18.99
C SER A 122 44.85 -22.28 -18.39
N ALA A 123 44.94 -22.35 -17.06
CA ALA A 123 46.20 -22.55 -16.34
C ALA A 123 46.77 -23.96 -16.50
N LEU A 124 45.90 -24.99 -16.51
CA LEU A 124 46.28 -26.38 -16.77
C LEU A 124 46.75 -26.57 -18.21
N LEU A 125 46.09 -25.95 -19.20
CA LEU A 125 46.53 -25.95 -20.60
C LEU A 125 47.89 -25.24 -20.77
N GLY A 126 48.13 -24.14 -20.05
CA GLY A 126 49.43 -23.45 -20.03
C GLY A 126 50.56 -24.32 -19.45
N PHE A 127 50.29 -25.06 -18.37
CA PHE A 127 51.25 -25.98 -17.75
C PHE A 127 51.58 -27.21 -18.63
N LEU A 128 50.60 -27.74 -19.35
CA LEU A 128 50.81 -28.81 -20.34
C LEU A 128 51.65 -28.32 -21.53
N TRP A 129 51.45 -27.09 -21.99
CA TRP A 129 52.24 -26.50 -23.08
C TRP A 129 53.70 -26.23 -22.68
N MET A 130 53.97 -25.89 -21.42
CA MET A 130 55.33 -25.69 -20.90
C MET A 130 56.10 -26.99 -20.62
N ASN A 131 55.42 -28.12 -20.41
CA ASN A 131 56.05 -29.43 -20.18
C ASN A 131 56.16 -30.30 -21.46
N LEU A 132 55.61 -29.85 -22.59
CA LEU A 132 55.73 -30.52 -23.89
C LEU A 132 56.87 -29.98 -24.76
N LYS A 133 57.81 -29.23 -24.18
CA LYS A 133 58.93 -28.58 -24.90
C LYS A 133 60.27 -29.07 -24.40
#